data_AF-A0A2U2DUY8-F1
#
_entry.id   AF-A0A2U2DUY8-F1
#
_cell.length_a   1.000
_cell.length_b   1.000
_cell.length_c   1.000
_cell.angle_alpha   90.00
_cell.angle_beta   90.00
_cell.angle_gamma   90.00
#
_symmetry.space_group_name_H-M   'P 1'
#
loop_
_entity.id
_entity.type
_entity.pdbx_description
1 polymer ?
#
loop_
_entity_poly.entity_id
_entity_poly.type
_entity_poly.pdbx_seq_one_letter_code
_entity_poly.pdbx_strand_id
1 'polypeptide(L)'
;MTIRDGQWELYDCNLHTGRTVWHYFDGLEHHFRIDQPVDDIVRMNEFTRNATAGNAMGDWVKVASIPISHAYHQNIMRAHNEGDDKYVARWLNDSDNRAWRSFEGRI
;
A
#
# COMPACT_ATOMS: atom_id res chain seq x y z
N MET A 1 -25.76 0.56 17.93
CA MET A 1 -26.07 0.39 16.50
C MET A 1 -24.92 -0.37 15.88
N THR A 2 -25.16 -1.55 15.32
CA THR A 2 -24.12 -2.36 14.67
C THR A 2 -23.99 -1.91 13.22
N ILE A 3 -22.79 -1.52 12.81
CA ILE A 3 -22.48 -1.18 11.41
C ILE A 3 -22.11 -2.49 10.70
N ARG A 4 -22.71 -2.75 9.54
CA ARG A 4 -22.52 -3.98 8.78
C ARG A 4 -22.20 -3.71 7.31
N ASP A 5 -21.39 -4.59 6.73
CA ASP A 5 -21.08 -4.69 5.31
C ASP A 5 -21.29 -6.15 4.89
N GLY A 6 -22.51 -6.48 4.43
CA GLY A 6 -22.89 -7.87 4.17
C GLY A 6 -22.85 -8.73 5.43
N GLN A 7 -21.97 -9.75 5.43
CA GLN A 7 -21.74 -10.64 6.59
C GLN A 7 -20.73 -10.07 7.60
N TRP A 8 -20.08 -8.95 7.27
CA TRP A 8 -19.07 -8.33 8.10
C TRP A 8 -19.70 -7.34 9.08
N GLU A 9 -19.20 -7.35 10.32
CA GLU A 9 -19.56 -6.38 11.36
C GLU A 9 -18.35 -5.49 11.68
N LEU A 10 -18.59 -4.19 11.85
CA LEU A 10 -17.50 -3.27 12.22
C LEU A 10 -17.02 -3.61 13.64
N TYR A 11 -15.74 -3.99 13.75
CA TYR A 11 -15.09 -4.36 14.99
C TYR A 11 -14.34 -3.18 15.63
N ASP A 12 -13.56 -2.45 14.82
CA ASP A 12 -12.76 -1.29 15.26
C ASP A 12 -12.73 -0.22 14.17
N CYS A 13 -12.64 1.04 14.57
CA CYS A 13 -12.63 2.19 13.67
C CYS A 13 -11.73 3.28 14.26
N ASN A 14 -10.67 3.63 13.53
CA ASN A 14 -9.84 4.78 13.84
C ASN A 14 -10.27 5.96 12.96
N LEU A 15 -11.02 6.90 13.53
CA LEU A 15 -11.53 8.07 12.82
C LEU A 15 -10.44 9.03 12.33
N HIS A 16 -9.25 9.02 12.96
CA HIS A 16 -8.16 9.90 12.56
C HIS A 16 -7.47 9.42 11.28
N THR A 17 -7.30 8.11 11.13
CA THR A 17 -6.64 7.51 9.96
C THR A 17 -7.62 6.93 8.94
N GLY A 18 -8.90 6.84 9.28
CA GLY A 18 -9.92 6.18 8.47
C GLY A 18 -9.79 4.65 8.42
N ARG A 19 -8.89 4.05 9.20
CA ARG A 19 -8.74 2.59 9.27
C ARG A 19 -9.97 1.96 9.91
N THR A 20 -10.54 0.96 9.25
CA THR A 20 -11.63 0.14 9.81
C THR A 20 -11.23 -1.33 9.85
N VAL A 21 -11.57 -2.01 10.95
CA VAL A 21 -11.42 -3.45 11.11
C VAL A 21 -12.80 -4.06 11.13
N TRP A 22 -12.98 -5.07 10.29
CA TRP A 22 -14.22 -5.80 10.15
C TRP A 22 -14.03 -7.23 10.64
N HIS A 23 -15.04 -7.75 11.30
CA HIS A 23 -15.08 -9.12 11.81
C HIS A 23 -16.22 -9.88 11.16
N TYR A 24 -15.96 -11.13 10.80
CA TYR A 24 -16.95 -12.09 10.35
C TYR A 24 -16.68 -13.45 10.99
N PHE A 25 -17.73 -14.18 11.38
CA PHE A 25 -17.62 -15.56 11.87
C PHE A 25 -18.42 -16.48 10.95
N ASP A 26 -17.76 -17.47 10.36
CA ASP A 26 -18.36 -18.39 9.40
C ASP A 26 -18.99 -19.65 10.03
N GLY A 27 -18.93 -19.77 11.35
CA GLY A 27 -19.35 -20.97 12.10
C GLY A 27 -18.18 -21.82 12.60
N LEU A 28 -16.97 -21.60 12.07
CA LEU A 28 -15.75 -22.33 12.42
C LEU A 28 -14.64 -21.37 12.88
N GLU A 29 -14.40 -20.31 12.12
CA GLU A 29 -13.28 -19.39 12.30
C GLU A 29 -13.71 -17.91 12.33
N HIS A 30 -12.92 -17.10 13.03
CA HIS A 30 -13.06 -15.66 13.06
C HIS A 30 -12.17 -15.04 11.96
N HIS A 31 -12.81 -14.39 11.00
CA HIS A 31 -12.17 -13.67 9.91
C HIS A 31 -12.06 -12.18 10.26
N PHE A 32 -10.88 -11.60 10.01
CA PHE A 32 -10.65 -10.16 10.19
C PHE A 32 -10.19 -9.54 8.87
N ARG A 33 -10.89 -8.48 8.44
CA ARG A 33 -10.51 -7.65 7.29
C ARG A 33 -10.11 -6.26 7.79
N ILE A 34 -8.98 -5.75 7.32
CA ILE A 34 -8.52 -4.40 7.65
C ILE A 34 -8.58 -3.55 6.39
N ASP A 35 -9.42 -2.53 6.40
CA ASP A 35 -9.52 -1.56 5.32
C ASP A 35 -8.78 -0.28 5.75
N GLN A 36 -7.93 0.25 4.86
CA GLN A 36 -7.16 1.47 5.08
C GLN A 36 -7.28 2.37 3.85
N PRO A 37 -7.60 3.66 4.02
CA PRO A 37 -7.60 4.60 2.91
C PRO A 37 -6.17 4.81 2.40
N VAL A 38 -5.99 4.74 1.08
CA VAL A 38 -4.69 4.91 0.40
C VAL A 38 -4.69 6.04 -0.62
N ASP A 39 -5.84 6.69 -0.83
CA ASP A 39 -6.04 7.68 -1.89
C ASP A 39 -5.02 8.83 -1.82
N ASP A 40 -4.75 9.33 -0.62
CA ASP A 40 -3.80 10.44 -0.44
C ASP A 40 -2.37 10.02 -0.79
N ILE A 41 -1.97 8.78 -0.48
CA ILE A 41 -0.66 8.25 -0.85
C ILE A 41 -0.55 8.14 -2.37
N VAL A 42 -1.57 7.59 -3.03
CA VAL A 42 -1.60 7.45 -4.49
C VAL A 42 -1.56 8.81 -5.18
N ARG A 43 -2.36 9.78 -4.72
CA ARG A 43 -2.35 11.15 -5.27
C ARG A 43 -1.01 11.85 -5.06
N MET A 44 -0.39 11.70 -3.89
CA MET A 44 0.94 12.30 -3.62
C MET A 44 2.04 11.65 -4.46
N ASN A 45 1.97 10.34 -4.70
CA ASN A 45 2.89 9.65 -5.60
C ASN A 45 2.77 10.16 -7.02
N GLU A 46 1.54 10.28 -7.53
CA GLU A 46 1.28 10.85 -8.85
C GLU A 46 1.78 12.28 -8.97
N PHE A 47 1.46 13.14 -7.99
CA PHE A 47 1.94 14.52 -7.96
C PHE A 47 3.47 14.58 -7.99
N THR A 48 4.14 13.80 -7.14
CA THR A 48 5.61 13.75 -7.06
C THR A 48 6.21 13.27 -8.38
N ARG A 49 5.62 12.23 -8.98
CA ARG A 49 6.05 11.69 -10.27
C ARG A 49 5.97 12.75 -11.37
N ASN A 50 4.86 13.47 -11.43
CA ASN A 50 4.65 14.51 -12.43
C ASN A 50 5.58 15.71 -12.19
N ALA A 51 5.80 16.09 -10.92
CA ALA A 51 6.69 17.20 -10.54
C ALA A 51 8.17 16.90 -10.79
N THR A 52 8.55 15.61 -10.84
CA THR A 52 9.93 15.15 -11.06
C THR A 52 10.13 14.48 -12.42
N ALA A 53 9.13 14.58 -13.30
CA ALA A 53 9.18 13.99 -14.63
C ALA A 53 10.37 14.55 -15.43
N GLY A 54 11.10 13.68 -16.10
CA GLY A 54 12.33 14.04 -16.83
C GLY A 54 13.59 14.19 -15.97
N ASN A 55 13.51 14.11 -14.64
CA ASN A 55 14.70 14.08 -13.80
C ASN A 55 15.47 12.77 -14.00
N ALA A 56 16.80 12.86 -14.05
CA ALA A 56 17.65 11.67 -14.03
C ALA A 56 17.53 10.96 -12.67
N MET A 57 17.60 9.62 -12.71
CA MET A 57 17.75 8.84 -11.48
C MET A 57 19.11 9.18 -10.87
N GLY A 58 19.12 9.50 -9.58
CA GLY A 58 20.32 9.87 -8.85
C GLY A 58 20.15 9.61 -7.36
N ASP A 59 21.17 9.96 -6.59
CA ASP A 59 21.17 9.74 -5.15
C ASP A 59 20.01 10.48 -4.48
N TRP A 60 19.36 9.81 -3.53
CA TRP A 60 18.23 10.32 -2.73
C TRP A 60 16.92 10.58 -3.49
N VAL A 61 16.78 10.10 -4.73
CA VAL A 61 15.49 10.17 -5.44
C VAL A 61 14.48 9.23 -4.79
N LYS A 62 13.34 9.79 -4.39
CA LYS A 62 12.22 9.03 -3.84
C LYS A 62 11.48 8.30 -4.98
N VAL A 63 11.58 6.97 -5.01
CA VAL A 63 11.01 6.15 -6.09
C VAL A 63 9.58 5.66 -5.85
N ALA A 64 9.17 5.52 -4.59
CA ALA A 64 7.85 5.03 -4.23
C ALA A 64 7.41 5.49 -2.82
N SER A 65 6.10 5.42 -2.57
CA SER A 65 5.55 5.35 -1.20
C SER A 65 4.44 4.34 -1.16
N ILE A 66 4.55 3.41 -0.21
CA ILE A 66 3.69 2.24 -0.09
C ILE A 66 3.17 2.21 1.35
N PRO A 67 1.88 1.94 1.57
CA PRO A 67 1.37 1.64 2.91
C PRO A 67 2.14 0.48 3.54
N ILE A 68 2.57 0.64 4.80
CA ILE A 68 3.41 -0.35 5.47
C ILE A 68 2.77 -1.74 5.54
N SER A 69 1.46 -1.80 5.81
CA SER A 69 0.66 -3.03 5.81
C SER A 69 0.72 -3.74 4.46
N HIS A 70 0.58 -3.00 3.37
CA HIS A 70 0.66 -3.53 2.02
C HIS A 70 2.08 -4.00 1.68
N ALA A 71 3.11 -3.24 2.08
CA ALA A 71 4.50 -3.61 1.86
C ALA A 71 4.88 -4.92 2.60
N TYR A 72 4.34 -5.16 3.80
CA TYR A 72 4.49 -6.44 4.49
C TYR A 72 3.73 -7.57 3.79
N HIS A 73 2.48 -7.34 3.41
CA HIS A 73 1.66 -8.33 2.70
C HIS A 73 2.29 -8.78 1.38
N GLN A 74 2.93 -7.85 0.66
CA GLN A 74 3.61 -8.12 -0.61
C GLN A 74 5.07 -8.56 -0.45
N ASN A 75 5.54 -8.88 0.76
CA ASN A 75 6.94 -9.25 1.05
C ASN A 75 8.01 -8.21 0.67
N ILE A 76 7.63 -6.96 0.39
CA ILE A 76 8.54 -5.89 -0.01
C ILE A 76 9.49 -5.52 1.14
N MET A 77 8.97 -5.43 2.37
CA MET A 77 9.81 -5.12 3.55
C MET A 77 10.87 -6.19 3.78
N ARG A 78 10.51 -7.47 3.60
CA ARG A 78 11.45 -8.58 3.74
C ARG A 78 12.52 -8.55 2.64
N ALA A 79 12.09 -8.44 1.38
CA ALA A 79 13.01 -8.35 0.25
C ALA A 79 14.00 -7.19 0.40
N HIS A 80 13.52 -6.02 0.84
CA HIS A 80 14.38 -4.87 1.13
C HIS A 80 15.38 -5.14 2.25
N ASN A 81 14.94 -5.73 3.37
CA ASN A 81 15.83 -6.04 4.50
C ASN A 81 16.87 -7.12 4.16
N GLU A 82 16.54 -8.06 3.27
CA GLU A 82 17.43 -9.12 2.80
C GLU A 82 18.32 -8.68 1.62
N GLY A 83 18.14 -7.46 1.10
CA GLY A 83 18.90 -6.92 -0.04
C GLY A 83 18.50 -7.51 -1.40
N ASP A 84 17.30 -8.09 -1.53
CA ASP A 84 16.76 -8.54 -2.82
C ASP A 84 16.16 -7.36 -3.60
N ASP A 85 17.04 -6.47 -4.06
CA ASP A 85 16.67 -5.29 -4.85
C ASP A 85 15.99 -5.67 -6.17
N LYS A 86 16.31 -6.87 -6.71
CA LYS A 86 15.70 -7.37 -7.96
C LYS A 86 14.21 -7.65 -7.78
N TYR A 87 13.82 -8.25 -6.65
CA TYR A 87 12.42 -8.46 -6.33
C TYR A 87 11.67 -7.13 -6.21
N VAL A 88 12.23 -6.19 -5.45
CA VAL A 88 11.62 -4.88 -5.20
C VAL A 88 11.46 -4.09 -6.51
N ALA A 89 12.52 -4.04 -7.33
CA ALA A 89 12.49 -3.38 -8.64
C ALA A 89 11.46 -4.03 -9.57
N ARG A 90 11.41 -5.37 -9.64
CA ARG A 90 10.42 -6.07 -10.46
C ARG A 90 9.00 -5.75 -10.02
N TRP A 91 8.72 -5.79 -8.72
CA TRP A 91 7.39 -5.52 -8.18
C TRP A 91 6.97 -4.07 -8.45
N LEU A 92 7.85 -3.09 -8.22
CA LEU A 92 7.56 -1.68 -8.50
C LEU A 92 7.32 -1.41 -9.99
N ASN A 93 8.05 -2.10 -10.87
CA ASN A 93 7.90 -1.92 -12.31
C ASN A 93 6.71 -2.66 -12.92
N ASP A 94 5.96 -3.44 -12.14
CA ASP A 94 4.71 -4.07 -12.57
C ASP A 94 3.61 -3.01 -12.78
N SER A 95 2.81 -3.16 -13.85
CA SER A 95 1.71 -2.24 -14.14
C SER A 95 0.69 -2.18 -13.02
N ASP A 96 0.46 -3.30 -12.34
CA ASP A 96 -0.54 -3.39 -11.25
C ASP A 96 -0.10 -2.61 -10.01
N ASN A 97 1.20 -2.34 -9.87
CA ASN A 97 1.79 -1.63 -8.74
C ASN A 97 2.20 -0.19 -9.08
N ARG A 98 1.91 0.28 -10.30
CA ARG A 98 2.34 1.61 -10.78
C ARG A 98 1.82 2.77 -9.93
N ALA A 99 0.68 2.59 -9.25
CA ALA A 99 0.10 3.59 -8.34
C ALA A 99 1.01 3.92 -7.14
N TRP A 100 1.89 2.99 -6.76
CA TRP A 100 2.81 3.16 -5.64
C TRP A 100 4.07 3.94 -5.99
N ARG A 101 4.32 4.17 -7.28
CA ARG A 101 5.53 4.82 -7.77
C ARG A 101 5.39 6.33 -7.81
N SER A 102 6.40 6.99 -7.26
CA SER A 102 6.61 8.43 -7.32
C SER A 102 7.71 8.84 -8.31
N PHE A 103 8.33 7.88 -9.00
CA PHE A 103 9.35 8.13 -10.03
C PHE A 103 8.98 7.46 -11.36
N GLU A 104 9.14 8.21 -12.45
CA GLU A 104 8.73 7.81 -13.80
C GLU A 104 9.67 6.78 -14.42
N GLY A 105 10.98 6.94 -14.22
CA GLY A 105 12.01 6.06 -14.76
C GLY A 105 11.96 4.66 -14.15
N ARG A 106 12.35 3.65 -14.92
CA ARG A 106 12.43 2.25 -14.45
C ARG A 106 13.51 2.15 -13.38
N ILE A 107 13.19 1.46 -12.29
CA ILE A 107 14.07 1.20 -11.14
C ILE A 107 14.75 -0.15 -11.33
#